data_AF-A0A2H5V4K1-F1
#
_entry.id   AF-A0A2H5V4K1-F1
#
_cell.length_a   1.000
_cell.length_b   1.000
_cell.length_c   1.000
_cell.angle_alpha   90.00
_cell.angle_beta   90.00
_cell.angle_gamma   90.00
#
_symmetry.space_group_name_H-M   'P 1'
#
loop_
_entity.id
_entity.type
_entity.pdbx_description
1 polymer ?
#
loop_
_entity_poly.entity_id
_entity_poly.type
_entity_poly.pdbx_seq_one_letter_code
_entity_poly.pdbx_strand_id
1 'polypeptide(L)' 'MSSPFLERALLTILVWGLLLEIFGVIVLSSQPWRFEFSYLVVLLVITLAAIILIVSRLRKKYSIGLQVS' A
#
# COMPACT_ATOMS: atom_id res chain seq x y z
N MET A 1 -17.13 -0.94 -11.75
CA MET A 1 -16.93 -2.28 -11.18
C MET A 1 -15.54 -2.74 -11.60
N SER A 2 -14.53 -2.52 -10.76
CA SER A 2 -13.16 -2.99 -11.03
C SER A 2 -13.17 -4.52 -11.10
N SER A 3 -12.53 -5.10 -12.11
CA SER A 3 -12.46 -6.56 -12.22
C SER A 3 -11.68 -7.12 -11.02
N PRO A 4 -12.07 -8.27 -10.46
CA PRO A 4 -11.40 -8.86 -9.29
C PRO A 4 -9.92 -9.17 -9.56
N PHE A 5 -9.57 -9.35 -10.83
CA PHE A 5 -8.20 -9.51 -11.30
C PHE A 5 -7.39 -8.22 -11.15
N LEU A 6 -7.98 -7.07 -11.46
CA LEU A 6 -7.34 -5.76 -11.39
C LEU A 6 -7.17 -5.30 -9.94
N GLU A 7 -8.15 -5.59 -9.07
CA GLU A 7 -8.02 -5.36 -7.61
C GLU A 7 -6.86 -6.18 -7.01
N ARG A 8 -6.74 -7.46 -7.38
CA ARG A 8 -5.61 -8.31 -6.97
C ARG A 8 -4.27 -7.82 -7.53
N ALA A 9 -4.22 -7.48 -8.81
CA ALA A 9 -2.98 -6.98 -9.44
C ALA A 9 -2.52 -5.66 -8.79
N LEU A 10 -3.45 -4.73 -8.54
CA LEU A 10 -3.17 -3.49 -7.82
C LEU A 10 -2.63 -3.75 -6.41
N LEU A 11 -3.26 -4.64 -5.65
CA LEU A 11 -2.79 -5.03 -4.32
C LEU A 11 -1.38 -5.64 -4.37
N THR A 12 -1.13 -6.54 -5.32
CA THR A 12 0.19 -7.15 -5.51
C THR A 12 1.24 -6.10 -5.84
N ILE A 13 0.96 -5.19 -6.77
CA ILE A 13 1.88 -4.11 -7.15
C ILE A 13 2.14 -3.18 -5.96
N LEU A 14 1.10 -2.81 -5.20
CA LEU A 14 1.23 -1.99 -3.99
C LEU A 14 2.07 -2.68 -2.91
N VAL A 15 1.89 -3.98 -2.70
CA VAL A 15 2.69 -4.76 -1.75
C VAL A 15 4.16 -4.84 -2.19
N TRP A 16 4.40 -5.09 -3.48
CA TRP A 16 5.76 -5.08 -4.04
C TRP A 16 6.42 -3.70 -3.96
N GLY A 17 5.67 -2.63 -4.23
CA GLY A 17 6.13 -1.25 -4.07
C GLY A 17 6.49 -0.93 -2.63
N LEU A 18 5.66 -1.36 -1.68
CA LEU A 18 5.90 -1.17 -0.25
C LEU A 18 7.15 -1.94 0.22
N LEU A 19 7.38 -3.14 -0.30
CA LEU A 19 8.63 -3.89 -0.05
C LEU A 19 9.84 -3.09 -0.54
N LEU A 20 9.79 -2.56 -1.76
CA LEU A 20 10.86 -1.74 -2.33
C LEU A 20 11.11 -0.46 -1.52
N GLU A 21 10.05 0.19 -1.05
CA GLU A 21 10.17 1.37 -0.17
C GLU A 21 10.85 1.01 1.15
N ILE A 22 10.49 -0.11 1.79
CA ILE A 22 11.16 -0.57 3.02
C ILE A 22 12.65 -0.84 2.77
N PHE A 23 12.99 -1.54 1.67
CA PHE A 23 14.39 -1.76 1.29
C PHE A 23 15.12 -0.44 1.05
N GLY A 24 14.47 0.52 0.37
CA GLY A 24 15.02 1.86 0.14
C GLY A 24 15.30 2.62 1.45
N VAL A 25 14.35 2.60 2.39
CA VAL A 25 14.52 3.19 3.73
C VAL A 25 15.67 2.53 4.49
N ILE A 26 15.79 1.19 4.45
CA ILE A 26 16.88 0.46 5.11
C ILE A 26 18.25 0.85 4.52
N VAL A 27 18.35 0.89 3.18
CA VAL A 27 19.61 1.23 2.50
C VAL A 27 20.01 2.68 2.72
N LEU A 28 19.06 3.62 2.68
CA LEU A 28 19.31 5.04 2.95
C LEU A 28 19.36 5.37 4.45
N SER A 29 19.10 4.42 5.35
CA SER A 29 19.12 4.64 6.80
C SER A 29 20.49 5.10 7.31
N SER A 30 21.58 4.76 6.59
CA SER A 30 22.94 5.23 6.94
C SER A 30 23.17 6.72 6.62
N GLN A 31 22.30 7.35 5.82
CA GLN A 31 22.38 8.77 5.43
C GLN A 31 21.01 9.45 5.54
N PRO A 32 20.44 9.55 6.76
CA PRO A 32 19.07 10.05 6.97
C PRO A 32 18.89 11.53 6.62
N TRP A 33 19.99 12.28 6.48
CA TRP A 33 20.00 13.70 6.15
C TRP A 33 19.75 14.00 4.66
N ARG A 34 19.71 12.98 3.80
CA ARG A 34 19.41 13.17 2.37
C ARG A 34 17.92 13.40 2.18
N PHE A 35 17.58 14.36 1.32
CA PHE A 35 16.21 14.64 0.90
C PHE A 35 15.50 13.38 0.39
N GLU A 36 16.25 12.49 -0.28
CA GLU A 36 15.77 11.20 -0.78
C GLU A 36 15.19 10.29 0.31
N PHE A 37 15.74 10.34 1.54
CA PHE A 37 15.23 9.56 2.66
C PHE A 37 13.88 10.08 3.14
N SER A 38 13.75 11.40 3.29
CA SER A 38 12.46 12.02 3.68
C SER A 38 11.38 11.78 2.63
N TYR A 39 11.74 11.87 1.34
CA TYR A 39 10.83 11.55 0.24
C TYR A 39 10.36 10.08 0.29
N LEU A 40 11.28 9.14 0.49
CA LEU A 40 10.95 7.71 0.61
C LEU A 40 10.02 7.42 1.79
N VAL A 41 10.25 8.06 2.94
CA VAL A 41 9.40 7.91 4.12
C VAL A 41 8.01 8.47 3.88
N VAL A 42 7.88 9.64 3.25
CA VAL A 42 6.58 10.21 2.88
C VAL A 42 5.85 9.31 1.88
N LEU A 43 6.55 8.80 0.87
CA LEU A 43 5.98 7.88 -0.11
C LEU A 43 5.46 6.61 0.58
N LEU A 44 6.23 6.04 1.51
CA LEU A 44 5.85 4.88 2.30
C LEU A 44 4.57 5.11 3.11
N VAL A 45 4.40 6.29 3.72
CA VAL A 45 3.16 6.65 4.42
C VAL A 45 1.97 6.72 3.46
N ILE A 46 2.16 7.29 2.27
CA ILE A 46 1.11 7.37 1.25
C ILE A 46 0.73 5.98 0.73
N THR A 47 1.71 5.14 0.43
CA THR A 47 1.52 3.75 -0.02
C THR A 47 0.78 2.93 1.04
N LEU A 48 1.15 3.07 2.31
CA LEU A 48 0.46 2.43 3.44
C LEU A 48 -1.01 2.88 3.53
N ALA A 49 -1.26 4.19 3.45
CA ALA A 49 -2.61 4.75 3.49
C ALA A 49 -3.48 4.24 2.32
N ALA A 50 -2.89 4.14 1.12
CA ALA A 50 -3.58 3.61 -0.06
C ALA A 50 -3.98 2.13 0.13
N ILE A 51 -3.08 1.30 0.67
CA ILE A 51 -3.38 -0.11 0.98
C ILE A 51 -4.49 -0.21 2.02
N ILE A 52 -4.40 0.56 3.12
CA ILE A 52 -5.42 0.55 4.18
C ILE A 52 -6.79 0.93 3.62
N LEU A 53 -6.85 1.94 2.74
CA LEU A 53 -8.09 2.34 2.09
C LEU A 53 -8.67 1.23 1.20
N ILE A 54 -7.84 0.59 0.37
CA ILE A 54 -8.29 -0.50 -0.51
C ILE A 54 -8.78 -1.70 0.32
N VAL A 55 -8.02 -2.10 1.33
CA VAL A 55 -8.39 -3.20 2.24
C VAL A 55 -9.67 -2.87 3.00
N SER A 56 -9.81 -1.64 3.51
CA SER A 56 -11.03 -1.20 4.21
C SER A 56 -12.26 -1.22 3.30
N ARG A 57 -12.11 -0.82 2.04
CA ARG A 57 -13.17 -0.88 1.02
C ARG A 57 -13.57 -2.32 0.71
N LEU A 58 -12.59 -3.21 0.55
CA LEU A 58 -12.82 -4.65 0.33
C LEU A 58 -13.52 -5.31 1.53
N ARG A 59 -13.09 -4.99 2.75
CA ARG A 59 -13.69 -5.52 3.98
C ARG A 59 -15.14 -5.08 4.14
N LYS A 60 -15.43 -3.80 3.85
CA LYS A 60 -16.80 -3.26 3.85
C LYS A 60 -17.67 -3.94 2.79
N LYS A 61 -17.13 -4.18 1.58
CA LYS A 61 -17.82 -4.89 0.50
C LYS A 61 -18.16 -6.34 0.87
N TYR A 62 -17.21 -7.05 1.49
CA TYR A 62 -17.43 -8.42 1.98
C TYR A 62 -18.42 -8.46 3.16
N SER A 63 -18.33 -7.51 4.10
CA SER A 63 -19.23 -7.44 5.26
C SER A 63 -20.68 -7.13 4.87
N ILE A 64 -20.91 -6.36 3.81
CA ILE A 64 -22.26 -6.06 3.29
C ILE A 64 -22.83 -7.27 2.55
N GLY A 65 -22.00 -8.03 1.83
CA GLY A 65 -22.44 -9.27 1.14
C GLY A 65 -22.93 -10.36 2.09
N LEU A 66 -22.46 -10.37 3.34
CA LEU A 66 -22.84 -11.33 4.38
C LEU A 66 -24.11 -10.92 5.16
N GLN A 67 -24.57 -9.67 5.03
CA GLN A 67 -25.79 -9.16 5.66
C GLN A 67 -27.03 -9.30 4.75
N VAL A 68 -26.84 -9.61 3.47
CA VAL A 68 -27.91 -9.70 2.45
C VAL A 68 -28.17 -11.14 2.00
N SER A 69 -27.51 -12.12 2.62
CA SER A 69 -27.75 -13.56 2.42
C SER A 69 -28.36 -14.18 3.67
#